data_AF-A0A5E4KHF9-F1
#
_entry.id   AF-A0A5E4KHF9-F1
#
_cell.length_a   1.000
_cell.length_b   1.000
_cell.length_c   1.000
_cell.angle_alpha   90.00
_cell.angle_beta   90.00
_cell.angle_gamma   90.00
#
_symmetry.space_group_name_H-M   'P 1'
#
loop_
_entity.id
_entity.type
_entity.pdbx_description
1 polymer ?
#
loop_
_entity_poly.entity_id
_entity_poly.type
_entity_poly.pdbx_seq_one_letter_code
_entity_poly.pdbx_strand_id
1 'polypeptide(L)'
;MELSDRFNRRTTLTEERWNHIIETHPELKEMLKELEGTLQDPESIKKSVYNGNVVLFYRYYEHIYEGKYMCVVVNLDNESIVTAYITDRIKKGEILWRKS
;
A
#
# COMPACT_ATOMS: atom_id res chain seq x y z
N MET A 1 12.06 3.14 8.67
CA MET A 1 10.94 3.25 9.62
C MET A 1 10.18 1.93 9.69
N GLU A 2 9.62 1.62 10.85
CA GLU A 2 8.78 0.45 11.09
C GLU A 2 7.31 0.89 11.14
N LEU A 3 6.47 0.27 10.33
CA LEU A 3 5.05 0.50 10.23
C LEU A 3 4.30 -0.74 10.69
N SER A 4 3.01 -0.59 10.97
CA SER A 4 2.13 -1.70 11.34
C SER A 4 0.97 -1.78 10.37
N ASP A 5 0.66 -2.98 9.89
CA ASP A 5 -0.53 -3.20 9.07
C ASP A 5 -1.78 -3.42 9.94
N ARG A 6 -2.94 -3.54 9.29
CA ARG A 6 -4.25 -3.81 9.90
C ARG A 6 -4.28 -5.04 10.80
N PHE A 7 -3.39 -6.00 10.57
CA PHE A 7 -3.27 -7.24 11.33
C PHE A 7 -2.17 -7.16 12.41
N ASN A 8 -1.68 -5.96 12.72
CA ASN A 8 -0.55 -5.70 13.62
C ASN A 8 0.74 -6.42 13.20
N ARG A 9 0.90 -6.74 11.91
CA ARG A 9 2.18 -7.22 11.39
C ARG A 9 3.10 -6.04 11.22
N ARG A 10 4.36 -6.24 11.58
CA ARG A 10 5.39 -5.25 11.35
C ARG A 10 5.65 -5.17 9.85
N THR A 11 5.81 -3.98 9.32
CA THR A 11 6.19 -3.76 7.92
C THR A 11 7.27 -2.69 7.86
N THR A 12 8.40 -3.01 7.26
CA THR A 12 9.56 -2.12 7.19
C THR A 12 9.52 -1.31 5.91
N LEU A 13 9.74 0.00 6.06
CA LEU A 13 10.00 0.92 4.96
C LEU A 13 11.35 1.60 5.20
N THR A 14 12.36 1.22 4.42
CA THR A 14 13.68 1.87 4.51
C THR A 14 13.66 3.23 3.81
N GLU A 15 14.56 4.15 4.19
CA GLU A 15 14.67 5.45 3.53
C GLU A 15 15.06 5.30 2.05
N GLU A 16 15.96 4.37 1.74
CA GLU A 16 16.31 4.02 0.36
C GLU A 16 15.07 3.60 -0.44
N ARG A 17 14.22 2.74 0.14
CA ARG A 17 12.98 2.29 -0.50
C ARG A 17 11.98 3.44 -0.65
N TRP A 18 11.86 4.31 0.36
CA TRP A 18 10.99 5.47 0.28
C TRP A 18 11.44 6.44 -0.81
N ASN A 19 12.75 6.73 -0.88
CA ASN A 19 13.34 7.55 -1.94
C ASN A 19 13.05 6.97 -3.33
N HIS A 20 13.21 5.66 -3.51
CA HIS A 20 12.88 4.99 -4.76
C HIS A 20 11.39 5.10 -5.13
N ILE A 21 10.49 5.00 -4.13
CA ILE A 21 9.05 5.17 -4.33
C ILE A 21 8.75 6.59 -4.80
N ILE A 22 9.26 7.62 -4.13
CA ILE A 22 8.98 9.01 -4.50
C ILE A 22 9.69 9.45 -5.79
N GLU A 23 10.79 8.80 -6.18
CA GLU A 23 11.40 9.00 -7.50
C GLU A 23 10.52 8.46 -8.63
N THR A 24 9.91 7.29 -8.40
CA THR A 24 9.01 6.65 -9.38
C THR A 24 7.61 7.27 -9.37
N HIS A 25 7.17 7.71 -8.20
CA HIS A 25 5.83 8.22 -7.89
C HIS A 25 5.94 9.51 -7.05
N PRO A 26 6.37 10.62 -7.67
CA PRO A 26 6.61 11.89 -6.97
C PRO A 26 5.37 12.46 -6.28
N GLU A 27 4.16 12.04 -6.69
CA GLU A 27 2.91 12.38 -6.02
C GLU A 27 2.85 11.94 -4.55
N LEU A 28 3.57 10.89 -4.16
CA LEU A 28 3.56 10.36 -2.79
C LEU A 28 4.46 11.11 -1.82
N LYS A 29 5.28 12.06 -2.29
CA LYS A 29 6.33 12.70 -1.49
C LYS A 29 5.81 13.28 -0.16
N GLU A 30 4.57 13.78 -0.18
CA GLU A 30 3.91 14.36 1.00
C GLU A 30 2.80 13.47 1.57
N MET A 31 2.66 12.23 1.07
CA MET A 31 1.55 11.32 1.37
C MET A 31 1.95 10.11 2.22
N LEU A 32 3.01 10.25 3.02
CA LEU A 32 3.47 9.18 3.91
C LEU A 32 2.38 8.80 4.92
N LYS A 33 1.61 9.78 5.41
CA LYS A 33 0.50 9.55 6.34
C LYS A 33 -0.62 8.71 5.73
N GLU A 34 -0.94 8.96 4.47
CA GLU A 34 -1.93 8.19 3.72
C GLU A 34 -1.41 6.78 3.43
N LEU A 35 -0.11 6.62 3.19
CA LEU A 35 0.50 5.30 3.03
C LEU A 35 0.37 4.48 4.33
N GLU A 36 0.74 5.08 5.46
CA GLU A 36 0.56 4.46 6.78
C GLU A 36 -0.91 4.14 7.06
N GLY A 37 -1.80 5.08 6.78
CA GLY A 37 -3.24 4.89 6.93
C GLY A 37 -3.79 3.78 6.03
N THR A 38 -3.23 3.58 4.84
CA THR A 38 -3.61 2.49 3.93
C THR A 38 -3.20 1.14 4.49
N LEU A 39 -2.06 1.04 5.17
CA LEU A 39 -1.63 -0.18 5.84
C LEU A 39 -2.49 -0.48 7.08
N GLN A 40 -2.77 0.53 7.90
CA GLN A 40 -3.46 0.37 9.18
C GLN A 40 -4.98 0.18 9.06
N ASP A 41 -5.63 0.88 8.13
CA ASP A 41 -7.07 0.83 7.91
C ASP A 41 -7.41 0.73 6.41
N PRO A 42 -6.99 -0.35 5.73
CA PRO A 42 -7.35 -0.60 4.35
C PRO A 42 -8.85 -0.79 4.19
N GLU A 43 -9.35 -0.54 3.00
CA GLU A 43 -10.70 -0.93 2.59
C GLU A 43 -10.71 -2.31 1.91
N SER A 44 -9.60 -2.67 1.25
CA SER A 44 -9.44 -3.99 0.65
C SER A 44 -7.98 -4.40 0.66
N ILE A 45 -7.75 -5.69 0.86
CA ILE A 45 -6.44 -6.33 0.73
C ILE A 45 -6.57 -7.42 -0.31
N LYS A 46 -5.67 -7.40 -1.30
CA LYS A 46 -5.64 -8.36 -2.40
C LYS A 46 -4.30 -9.08 -2.47
N LYS A 47 -4.35 -10.34 -2.89
CA LYS A 47 -3.14 -11.09 -3.23
C LYS A 47 -2.70 -10.74 -4.65
N SER A 48 -1.40 -10.58 -4.87
CA SER A 48 -0.87 -10.44 -6.22
C SER A 48 -1.10 -11.73 -7.01
N VAL A 49 -1.50 -11.58 -8.28
CA VAL A 49 -1.68 -12.73 -9.20
C VAL A 49 -0.34 -13.37 -9.55
N TYR A 50 0.74 -12.59 -9.55
CA TYR A 50 2.07 -13.03 -9.99
C TYR A 50 2.92 -13.61 -8.86
N ASN A 51 2.69 -13.20 -7.62
CA ASN A 51 3.46 -13.67 -6.47
C ASN A 51 2.56 -13.83 -5.25
N GLY A 52 2.46 -15.05 -4.73
CA GLY A 52 1.60 -15.34 -3.58
C GLY A 52 2.03 -14.70 -2.27
N ASN A 53 3.29 -14.27 -2.17
CA ASN A 53 3.82 -13.60 -0.98
C ASN A 53 3.71 -12.07 -1.08
N VAL A 54 3.14 -11.55 -2.17
CA VAL A 54 2.91 -10.11 -2.33
C VAL A 54 1.43 -9.80 -2.13
N VAL A 55 1.17 -8.84 -1.25
CA VAL A 55 -0.18 -8.34 -0.96
C VAL A 55 -0.28 -6.86 -1.30
N LEU A 56 -1.47 -6.44 -1.71
CA LEU A 56 -1.79 -5.08 -2.11
C LEU A 56 -2.89 -4.56 -1.19
N PHE A 57 -2.55 -3.54 -0.42
CA PHE A 57 -3.48 -2.80 0.43
C PHE A 57 -4.05 -1.64 -0.38
N TYR A 58 -5.37 -1.50 -0.35
CA TYR A 58 -6.11 -0.44 -1.02
C TYR A 58 -6.91 0.36 -0.02
N ARG A 59 -6.83 1.68 -0.13
CA ARG A 59 -7.68 2.60 0.60
C ARG A 59 -8.07 3.76 -0.30
N TYR A 60 -9.36 4.07 -0.36
CA TYR A 60 -9.86 5.26 -1.03
C TYR A 60 -9.63 6.51 -0.19
N TYR A 61 -9.26 7.59 -0.85
CA TYR A 61 -9.16 8.91 -0.26
C TYR A 61 -9.83 9.93 -1.15
N GLU A 62 -10.88 10.57 -0.64
CA GLU A 62 -11.61 11.64 -1.34
C GLU A 62 -10.72 12.84 -1.67
N HIS A 63 -9.77 13.17 -0.79
CA HIS A 63 -8.89 14.32 -0.96
C HIS A 63 -7.75 14.09 -1.97
N ILE A 64 -7.52 12.84 -2.39
CA ILE A 64 -6.45 12.51 -3.34
C ILE A 64 -7.00 12.58 -4.76
N TYR A 65 -6.58 13.60 -5.52
CA TYR A 65 -6.94 13.77 -6.94
C TYR A 65 -8.44 13.58 -7.23
N GLU A 66 -9.29 14.24 -6.44
CA GLU A 66 -10.77 14.17 -6.56
C GLU A 66 -11.34 12.75 -6.37
N GLY A 67 -10.66 11.93 -5.58
CA GLY A 67 -11.14 10.60 -5.20
C GLY A 67 -10.40 9.47 -5.91
N LYS A 68 -9.25 9.07 -5.35
CA LYS A 68 -8.46 7.94 -5.85
C LYS A 68 -8.10 6.97 -4.75
N TYR A 69 -7.67 5.77 -5.16
CA TYR A 69 -7.12 4.77 -4.28
C TYR A 69 -5.63 4.99 -4.11
N MET A 70 -5.18 4.94 -2.87
CA MET A 70 -3.79 4.61 -2.59
C MET A 70 -3.64 3.09 -2.57
N CYS A 71 -2.65 2.59 -3.31
CA CYS A 71 -2.24 1.20 -3.32
C CYS A 71 -0.86 1.07 -2.66
N VAL A 72 -0.76 0.29 -1.59
CA VAL A 72 0.52 -0.05 -0.96
C VAL A 72 0.81 -1.53 -1.16
N VAL A 73 1.97 -1.83 -1.73
CA VAL A 73 2.39 -3.20 -2.05
C VAL A 73 3.40 -3.67 -1.02
N VAL A 74 3.07 -4.75 -0.32
CA VAL A 74 3.91 -5.33 0.73
C VAL A 74 4.33 -6.73 0.32
N ASN A 75 5.62 -7.02 0.49
CA ASN A 75 6.14 -8.37 0.41
C ASN A 75 6.13 -8.99 1.82
N LEU A 76 5.42 -10.11 1.97
CA LEU A 76 5.28 -10.83 3.23
C LEU A 76 6.52 -11.65 3.60
N ASP A 77 7.38 -12.01 2.65
CA ASP A 77 8.58 -12.81 2.93
C ASP A 77 9.60 -12.06 3.77
N ASN A 78 9.72 -10.75 3.54
CA ASN A 78 10.65 -9.87 4.22
C ASN A 78 9.95 -8.73 4.95
N GLU A 79 8.62 -8.82 5.09
CA GLU A 79 7.77 -7.84 5.77
C GLU A 79 8.11 -6.40 5.36
N SER A 80 8.22 -6.12 4.07
CA SER A 80 8.68 -4.81 3.58
C SER A 80 7.79 -4.24 2.48
N ILE A 81 7.73 -2.92 2.42
CA ILE A 81 7.04 -2.22 1.34
C ILE A 81 7.88 -2.33 0.08
N VAL A 82 7.27 -2.84 -0.99
CA VAL A 82 7.89 -2.94 -2.31
C VAL A 82 7.70 -1.64 -3.08
N THR A 83 6.48 -1.12 -3.09
CA THR A 83 6.12 0.14 -3.75
C THR A 83 4.78 0.65 -3.23
N ALA A 84 4.48 1.92 -3.48
CA ALA A 84 3.16 2.51 -3.32
C ALA A 84 2.86 3.42 -4.52
N TYR A 85 1.59 3.57 -4.88
CA TYR A 85 1.15 4.44 -5.98
C TYR A 85 -0.33 4.80 -5.85
N ILE A 86 -0.72 5.89 -6.50
CA ILE A 86 -2.11 6.29 -6.61
C ILE A 86 -2.73 5.66 -7.87
N THR A 87 -3.96 5.18 -7.76
CA THR A 87 -4.68 4.57 -8.89
C THR A 87 -6.19 4.83 -8.81
N ASP A 88 -6.81 4.92 -9.98
CA ASP A 88 -8.27 4.94 -10.16
C ASP A 88 -8.88 3.52 -10.16
N ARG A 89 -8.04 2.48 -10.24
CA ARG A 89 -8.47 1.09 -10.47
C ARG A 89 -7.88 0.14 -9.44
N ILE A 90 -8.74 -0.61 -8.77
CA ILE A 90 -8.30 -1.73 -7.94
C ILE A 90 -7.93 -2.90 -8.87
N LYS A 91 -6.69 -3.42 -8.77
CA LYS A 91 -6.24 -4.54 -9.62
C LYS A 91 -7.13 -5.78 -9.47
N LYS A 92 -7.28 -6.53 -10.55
CA LYS A 92 -7.92 -7.86 -10.53
C LYS A 92 -7.03 -8.83 -9.76
N GLY A 93 -7.64 -9.74 -9.02
CA GLY A 93 -6.93 -10.70 -8.15
C GLY A 93 -7.83 -11.22 -7.04
N GLU A 94 -7.31 -12.18 -6.28
CA GLU A 94 -7.97 -12.73 -5.10
C GLU A 94 -8.09 -11.66 -4.02
N ILE A 95 -9.31 -11.43 -3.53
CA ILE A 95 -9.56 -10.57 -2.37
C ILE A 95 -9.28 -11.40 -1.14
N LEU A 96 -8.22 -11.06 -0.41
CA LEU A 96 -7.89 -11.69 0.86
C LEU A 96 -8.76 -11.13 1.97
N TRP A 97 -9.08 -9.83 1.89
CA TRP A 97 -9.90 -9.17 2.89
C TRP A 97 -10.57 -7.93 2.31
N ARG A 98 -11.75 -7.61 2.82
CA ARG A 98 -12.48 -6.39 2.50
C ARG A 98 -13.13 -5.87 3.78
N LYS A 99 -13.08 -4.56 3.97
CA LYS A 99 -13.77 -3.88 5.06
C LYS A 99 -15.28 -4.05 4.87
N SER A 100 -15.95 -4.57 5.89
CA SER A 100 -17.40 -4.76 5.98
C SER A 100 -18.08 -3.56 6.62
#